data_AF-A0A1J5L3W1-F1
#
_entry.id   AF-A0A1J5L3W1-F1
#
_cell.length_a   1.000
_cell.length_b   1.000
_cell.length_c   1.000
_cell.angle_alpha   90.00
_cell.angle_beta   90.00
_cell.angle_gamma   90.00
#
_symmetry.space_group_name_H-M   'P 1'
#
loop_
_entity.id
_entity.type
_entity.pdbx_description
1 polymer ?
#
loop_
_entity_poly.entity_id
_entity_poly.type
_entity_poly.pdbx_seq_one_letter_code
_entity_poly.pdbx_strand_id
1 'polypeptide(L)'
;MESQNLKTIKDELSHLSQKQLIEIVLRLSRFKKENKELLSYELFEAQDEDNFVFMIKNEMDENFRNINTKTSYYIRKSCRKILTQTKKHIRYSKVKETEVRLLLHFCENMKEIKPSIKTSTRLQNMFNTQLTMAKKALSKLHEDLQYDYNIIIEQLEN
;
A
#
# COMPACT_ATOMS: atom_id res chain seq x y z
N MET A 1 -10.95 23.46 18.20
CA MET A 1 -10.42 22.61 19.28
C MET A 1 -9.02 22.20 18.87
N GLU A 2 -8.01 22.55 19.66
CA GLU A 2 -6.61 22.26 19.34
C GLU A 2 -6.26 20.80 19.67
N SER A 3 -5.50 20.16 18.79
CA SER A 3 -5.02 18.79 19.00
C SER A 3 -3.77 18.80 19.87
N GLN A 4 -3.72 17.94 20.88
CA GLN A 4 -2.51 17.71 21.66
C GLN A 4 -1.43 17.01 20.82
N ASN A 5 -0.16 17.17 21.22
CA ASN A 5 0.95 16.50 20.54
C ASN A 5 1.01 15.00 20.88
N LEU A 6 1.74 14.23 20.07
CA LEU A 6 1.81 12.77 20.23
C LEU A 6 2.46 12.33 21.55
N LYS A 7 3.39 13.11 22.09
CA LYS A 7 4.08 12.79 23.35
C LYS A 7 3.10 12.85 24.52
N THR A 8 2.36 13.95 24.65
CA THR A 8 1.34 14.13 25.69
C THR A 8 0.26 13.06 25.59
N ILE A 9 -0.21 12.74 24.38
CA ILE A 9 -1.20 11.66 24.18
C ILE A 9 -0.64 10.31 24.65
N LYS A 10 0.62 10.00 24.31
CA LYS A 10 1.27 8.75 24.72
C LYS A 10 1.43 8.65 26.23
N ASP A 11 1.86 9.74 26.87
CA ASP A 11 2.05 9.81 28.33
C ASP A 11 0.70 9.57 29.05
N GLU A 12 -0.38 10.23 28.61
CA GLU A 12 -1.73 10.00 29.16
C GLU A 12 -2.22 8.56 28.97
N LEU A 13 -2.05 7.98 27.78
CA LEU A 13 -2.43 6.58 27.53
C LEU A 13 -1.68 5.61 28.44
N SER A 14 -0.44 5.93 28.85
CA SER A 14 0.36 5.07 29.73
C SER A 14 -0.16 5.00 31.17
N HIS A 15 -0.95 6.00 31.59
CA HIS A 15 -1.58 6.04 32.92
C HIS A 15 -2.93 5.32 32.97
N LEU A 16 -3.46 4.87 31.83
CA LEU A 16 -4.77 4.22 31.75
C LEU A 16 -4.68 2.71 32.00
N SER A 17 -5.76 2.17 32.57
CA SER A 17 -5.94 0.73 32.69
C SER A 17 -6.21 0.08 31.33
N GLN A 18 -5.95 -1.22 31.21
CA GLN A 18 -6.23 -2.00 29.99
C GLN A 18 -7.70 -1.87 29.53
N LYS A 19 -8.66 -1.86 30.47
CA LYS A 19 -10.09 -1.69 30.13
C LYS A 19 -10.36 -0.35 29.47
N GLN A 20 -9.82 0.74 30.03
CA GLN A 20 -9.96 2.08 29.45
C GLN A 20 -9.28 2.19 28.08
N LEU A 21 -8.12 1.56 27.91
CA LEU A 21 -7.44 1.51 26.61
C LEU A 21 -8.29 0.81 25.54
N ILE A 22 -8.89 -0.34 25.87
CA ILE A 22 -9.79 -1.06 24.96
C ILE A 22 -10.98 -0.18 24.58
N GLU A 23 -11.61 0.50 25.55
CA GLU A 23 -12.74 1.40 25.28
C GLU A 23 -12.36 2.55 24.34
N ILE A 24 -11.19 3.15 24.52
CA ILE A 24 -10.67 4.21 23.64
C ILE A 24 -10.43 3.66 22.23
N VAL A 25 -9.75 2.51 22.10
CA VAL A 25 -9.48 1.87 20.81
C VAL A 25 -10.77 1.52 20.08
N LEU A 26 -11.79 1.01 20.79
CA LEU A 26 -13.12 0.74 20.22
C LEU A 26 -13.83 2.02 19.79
N ARG A 27 -13.71 3.11 20.54
CA ARG A 27 -14.27 4.40 20.15
C ARG A 27 -13.57 4.95 18.90
N LEU A 28 -12.25 4.85 18.81
CA LEU A 28 -11.46 5.28 17.65
C LEU A 28 -11.79 4.46 16.40
N SER A 29 -11.99 3.14 16.53
CA SER A 29 -12.34 2.27 15.41
C SER A 29 -13.75 2.52 14.89
N ARG A 30 -14.70 2.88 15.77
CA ARG A 30 -16.06 3.32 15.38
C ARG A 30 -16.06 4.69 14.70
N PHE A 31 -15.13 5.57 15.10
CA PHE A 31 -15.07 6.94 14.59
C PHE A 31 -14.58 7.03 13.14
N LYS A 32 -13.55 6.25 12.76
CA LYS A 32 -12.96 6.32 11.42
C LYS A 32 -12.74 4.93 10.84
N LYS A 33 -13.20 4.72 9.61
CA LYS A 33 -13.01 3.46 8.86
C LYS A 33 -11.53 3.05 8.80
N GLU A 34 -10.63 4.00 8.52
CA GLU A 34 -9.19 3.75 8.43
C GLU A 34 -8.61 3.21 9.76
N ASN A 35 -9.12 3.65 10.91
CA ASN A 35 -8.70 3.14 12.21
C ASN A 35 -9.17 1.69 12.42
N LYS A 36 -10.38 1.36 11.98
CA LYS A 36 -10.91 0.00 12.04
C LYS A 36 -10.11 -0.93 11.13
N GLU A 37 -9.78 -0.49 9.92
CA GLU A 37 -8.94 -1.25 8.99
C GLU A 37 -7.55 -1.50 9.56
N LEU A 38 -6.86 -0.47 10.08
CA LEU A 38 -5.56 -0.64 10.73
C LEU A 38 -5.62 -1.59 11.94
N LEU A 39 -6.63 -1.44 12.80
CA LEU A 39 -6.80 -2.34 13.94
C LEU A 39 -7.07 -3.78 13.50
N SER A 40 -7.77 -3.97 12.38
CA SER A 40 -8.01 -5.31 11.82
C SER A 40 -6.70 -5.93 11.34
N TYR A 41 -5.86 -5.14 10.67
CA TYR A 41 -4.52 -5.58 10.27
C TYR A 41 -3.68 -6.00 11.48
N GLU A 42 -3.54 -5.13 12.49
CA GLU A 42 -2.70 -5.36 13.67
C GLU A 42 -3.15 -6.60 14.48
N LEU A 43 -4.45 -6.87 14.55
CA LEU A 43 -4.99 -7.97 15.37
C LEU A 43 -5.13 -9.30 14.63
N PHE A 44 -5.30 -9.29 13.30
CA PHE A 44 -5.68 -10.49 12.56
C PHE A 44 -4.77 -10.83 11.38
N GLU A 45 -4.14 -9.84 10.75
CA GLU A 45 -3.41 -10.05 9.49
C GLU A 45 -1.89 -9.99 9.68
N ALA A 46 -1.39 -9.22 10.65
CA ALA A 46 0.05 -9.01 10.87
C ALA A 46 0.85 -10.27 11.24
N GLN A 47 0.18 -11.38 11.59
CA GLN A 47 0.83 -12.67 11.86
C GLN A 47 1.08 -13.50 10.60
N ASP A 48 0.43 -13.16 9.48
CA ASP A 48 0.56 -13.84 8.18
C ASP A 48 0.64 -12.80 7.07
N GLU A 49 1.84 -12.22 6.96
CA GLU A 49 2.13 -11.15 6.00
C GLU A 49 2.02 -11.64 4.55
N ASP A 50 2.29 -12.91 4.29
CA ASP A 50 2.19 -13.50 2.96
C ASP A 50 0.74 -13.57 2.47
N ASN A 51 -0.17 -14.05 3.33
CA ASN A 51 -1.58 -14.04 3.03
C ASN A 51 -2.12 -12.61 2.88
N PHE A 52 -1.67 -11.67 3.74
CA PHE A 52 -2.04 -10.26 3.62
C PHE A 52 -1.65 -9.68 2.25
N VAL A 53 -0.39 -9.89 1.82
CA VAL A 53 0.09 -9.45 0.50
C VAL A 53 -0.71 -10.11 -0.62
N PHE A 54 -0.96 -11.42 -0.54
CA PHE A 54 -1.72 -12.16 -1.53
C PHE A 54 -3.14 -11.59 -1.72
N MET A 55 -3.85 -11.33 -0.62
CA MET A 55 -5.21 -10.77 -0.68
C MET A 55 -5.23 -9.39 -1.32
N ILE A 56 -4.25 -8.52 -1.00
CA ILE A 56 -4.15 -7.19 -1.61
C ILE A 56 -3.82 -7.28 -3.10
N LYS A 57 -2.94 -8.21 -3.50
CA LYS A 57 -2.62 -8.43 -4.91
C LYS A 57 -3.88 -8.85 -5.69
N ASN A 58 -4.67 -9.78 -5.16
CA ASN A 58 -5.93 -10.19 -5.78
C ASN A 58 -6.92 -9.03 -5.89
N GLU A 59 -7.09 -8.24 -4.81
CA GLU A 59 -7.95 -7.05 -4.85
C GLU A 59 -7.45 -6.04 -5.90
N MET A 60 -6.13 -5.87 -5.99
CA MET A 60 -5.49 -4.98 -6.96
C MET A 60 -5.78 -5.44 -8.40
N ASP A 61 -5.62 -6.73 -8.69
CA ASP A 61 -5.88 -7.31 -10.01
C ASP A 61 -7.34 -7.13 -10.42
N GLU A 62 -8.28 -7.40 -9.52
CA GLU A 62 -9.71 -7.16 -9.75
C GLU A 62 -10.00 -5.68 -10.03
N ASN A 63 -9.37 -4.77 -9.29
CA ASN A 63 -9.53 -3.34 -9.54
C ASN A 63 -8.94 -2.91 -10.90
N PHE A 64 -7.81 -3.49 -11.32
CA PHE A 64 -7.20 -3.22 -12.63
C PHE A 64 -8.06 -3.77 -13.79
N ARG A 65 -8.61 -4.98 -13.65
CA ARG A 65 -9.55 -5.58 -14.62
C ARG A 65 -10.79 -4.70 -14.85
N ASN A 66 -11.24 -4.01 -13.81
CA ASN A 66 -12.42 -3.15 -13.84
C ASN A 66 -12.13 -1.70 -14.26
N ILE A 67 -10.92 -1.39 -14.75
CA ILE A 67 -10.60 -0.04 -15.22
C ILE A 67 -11.38 0.30 -16.49
N ASN A 68 -12.03 1.48 -16.48
CA ASN A 68 -12.55 2.09 -17.68
C ASN A 68 -11.39 2.61 -18.56
N THR A 69 -11.15 1.94 -19.69
CA THR A 69 -10.07 2.25 -20.64
C THR A 69 -10.47 3.18 -21.77
N LYS A 70 -11.71 3.71 -21.78
CA LYS A 70 -12.24 4.58 -22.85
C LYS A 70 -11.37 5.81 -23.11
N THR A 71 -10.77 6.38 -22.06
CA THR A 71 -9.85 7.51 -22.18
C THR A 71 -8.69 7.40 -21.21
N SER A 72 -7.55 8.00 -21.56
CA SER A 72 -6.38 8.10 -20.67
C SER A 72 -6.69 8.82 -19.35
N TYR A 73 -7.74 9.65 -19.33
CA TYR A 73 -8.24 10.26 -18.11
C TYR A 73 -8.83 9.24 -17.14
N TYR A 74 -9.70 8.35 -17.61
CA TYR A 74 -10.33 7.34 -16.76
C TYR A 74 -9.31 6.31 -16.27
N ILE A 75 -8.39 5.88 -17.13
CA ILE A 75 -7.28 4.99 -16.75
C ILE A 75 -6.50 5.59 -15.58
N ARG A 76 -6.06 6.85 -15.72
CA ARG A 76 -5.30 7.55 -14.69
C ARG A 76 -6.08 7.75 -13.41
N LYS A 77 -7.38 8.03 -13.51
CA LYS A 77 -8.26 8.18 -12.35
C LYS A 77 -8.32 6.87 -11.55
N SER A 78 -8.51 5.74 -12.24
CA SER A 78 -8.57 4.43 -11.59
C SER A 78 -7.20 4.01 -11.03
N CYS A 79 -6.12 4.16 -11.80
CA CYS A 79 -4.76 3.87 -11.32
C CYS A 79 -4.42 4.65 -10.04
N ARG A 80 -4.82 5.93 -9.97
CA ARG A 80 -4.62 6.74 -8.75
C ARG A 80 -5.41 6.19 -7.56
N LYS A 81 -6.65 5.74 -7.78
CA LYS A 81 -7.48 5.16 -6.73
C LYS A 81 -6.85 3.86 -6.21
N ILE A 82 -6.42 2.99 -7.12
CA ILE A 82 -5.75 1.72 -6.78
C ILE A 82 -4.48 2.01 -5.99
N LEU A 83 -3.60 2.88 -6.51
CA LEU A 83 -2.35 3.25 -5.84
C LEU A 83 -2.58 3.83 -4.43
N THR A 84 -3.65 4.60 -4.24
CA THR A 84 -4.01 5.14 -2.92
C THR A 84 -4.37 4.02 -1.95
N GLN A 85 -5.09 3.00 -2.39
CA GLN A 85 -5.38 1.82 -1.55
C GLN A 85 -4.12 1.02 -1.29
N THR A 86 -3.32 0.72 -2.32
CA THR A 86 -2.04 0.00 -2.17
C THR A 86 -1.13 0.67 -1.14
N LYS A 87 -0.94 1.99 -1.23
CA LYS A 87 -0.12 2.75 -0.26
C LYS A 87 -0.73 2.77 1.15
N LYS A 88 -2.05 2.70 1.26
CA LYS A 88 -2.72 2.58 2.57
C LYS A 88 -2.34 1.26 3.23
N HIS A 89 -2.42 0.14 2.52
CA HIS A 89 -2.02 -1.17 3.06
C HIS A 89 -0.52 -1.25 3.37
N ILE A 90 0.35 -0.69 2.52
CA ILE A 90 1.79 -0.59 2.80
C ILE A 90 2.05 0.15 4.13
N ARG A 91 1.31 1.24 4.40
CA ARG A 91 1.44 2.00 5.66
C ARG A 91 0.97 1.23 6.88
N TYR A 92 0.01 0.30 6.72
CA TYR A 92 -0.43 -0.58 7.81
C TYR A 92 0.67 -1.59 8.12
N SER A 93 1.19 -2.26 7.09
CA SER A 93 2.20 -3.30 7.24
C SER A 93 3.53 -2.82 7.82
N LYS A 94 4.06 -1.71 7.29
CA LYS A 94 5.42 -1.19 7.60
C LYS A 94 6.56 -2.17 7.31
N VAL A 95 6.30 -3.36 6.77
CA VAL A 95 7.31 -4.31 6.30
C VAL A 95 7.85 -3.84 4.94
N LYS A 96 9.18 -3.78 4.82
CA LYS A 96 9.84 -3.29 3.59
C LYS A 96 9.64 -4.22 2.41
N GLU A 97 9.62 -5.53 2.67
CA GLU A 97 9.37 -6.51 1.63
C GLU A 97 7.95 -6.39 1.06
N THR A 98 6.94 -6.21 1.92
CA THR A 98 5.56 -5.91 1.50
C THR A 98 5.46 -4.67 0.64
N GLU A 99 6.20 -3.61 0.99
CA GLU A 99 6.29 -2.40 0.15
C GLU A 99 6.81 -2.72 -1.25
N VAL A 100 7.90 -3.50 -1.38
CA VAL A 100 8.44 -3.92 -2.67
C VAL A 100 7.43 -4.76 -3.45
N ARG A 101 6.90 -5.83 -2.83
CA ARG A 101 5.98 -6.78 -3.46
C ARG A 101 4.74 -6.10 -4.03
N LEU A 102 4.15 -5.16 -3.30
CA LEU A 102 2.93 -4.46 -3.71
C LEU A 102 3.21 -3.37 -4.77
N LEU A 103 4.33 -2.66 -4.69
CA LEU A 103 4.68 -1.65 -5.69
C LEU A 103 5.07 -2.29 -7.03
N LEU A 104 5.79 -3.41 -7.02
CA LEU A 104 6.12 -4.14 -8.24
C LEU A 104 4.87 -4.72 -8.90
N HIS A 105 4.00 -5.36 -8.12
CA HIS A 105 2.71 -5.89 -8.62
C HIS A 105 1.82 -4.81 -9.23
N PHE A 106 1.82 -3.61 -8.65
CA PHE A 106 1.14 -2.45 -9.22
C PHE A 106 1.75 -2.04 -10.57
N CYS A 107 3.08 -2.05 -10.69
CA CYS A 107 3.79 -1.71 -11.92
C CYS A 107 3.54 -2.73 -13.04
N GLU A 108 3.55 -4.03 -12.71
CA GLU A 108 3.20 -5.13 -13.63
C GLU A 108 1.80 -4.92 -14.21
N ASN A 109 0.81 -4.74 -13.35
CA ASN A 109 -0.56 -4.48 -13.79
C ASN A 109 -0.68 -3.21 -14.66
N MET A 110 0.07 -2.15 -14.35
CA MET A 110 0.08 -0.95 -15.17
C MET A 110 0.62 -1.19 -16.59
N LYS A 111 1.62 -2.06 -16.76
CA LYS A 111 2.16 -2.40 -18.10
C LYS A 111 1.15 -3.13 -18.97
N GLU A 112 0.29 -3.94 -18.37
CA GLU A 112 -0.72 -4.75 -19.08
C GLU A 112 -1.92 -3.93 -19.60
N ILE A 113 -2.10 -2.69 -19.13
CA ILE A 113 -3.21 -1.84 -19.55
C ILE A 113 -3.16 -1.54 -21.06
N LYS A 114 -4.32 -1.68 -21.71
CA LYS A 114 -4.55 -1.24 -23.10
C LYS A 114 -5.59 -0.10 -23.13
N PRO A 115 -5.35 0.99 -23.89
CA PRO A 115 -4.13 1.32 -24.62
C PRO A 115 -2.92 1.55 -23.70
N SER A 116 -1.71 1.34 -24.23
CA SER A 116 -0.47 1.36 -23.43
C SER A 116 -0.28 2.66 -22.65
N ILE A 117 0.20 2.54 -21.40
CA ILE A 117 0.54 3.69 -20.54
C ILE A 117 1.61 4.60 -21.14
N LYS A 118 2.46 4.09 -22.06
CA LYS A 118 3.51 4.86 -22.75
C LYS A 118 2.93 6.03 -23.55
N THR A 119 1.65 5.94 -23.95
CA THR A 119 0.94 7.01 -24.67
C THR A 119 0.65 8.24 -23.80
N SER A 120 0.74 8.12 -22.48
CA SER A 120 0.47 9.22 -21.55
C SER A 120 1.64 9.45 -20.62
N THR A 121 2.32 10.59 -20.78
CA THR A 121 3.43 11.00 -19.90
C THR A 121 3.05 10.96 -18.42
N ARG A 122 1.80 11.26 -18.07
CA ARG A 122 1.35 11.22 -16.67
C ARG A 122 1.22 9.80 -16.12
N LEU A 123 0.79 8.83 -16.95
CA LEU A 123 0.74 7.42 -16.56
C LEU A 123 2.16 6.86 -16.48
N GLN A 124 3.02 7.19 -17.45
CA GLN A 124 4.41 6.79 -17.45
C GLN A 124 5.16 7.33 -16.21
N ASN A 125 4.94 8.58 -15.84
CA ASN A 125 5.54 9.16 -14.62
C ASN A 125 5.04 8.46 -13.34
N MET A 126 3.77 8.06 -13.29
CA MET A 126 3.21 7.32 -12.15
C MET A 126 3.90 5.96 -11.98
N PHE A 127 4.05 5.23 -13.09
CA PHE A 127 4.78 3.96 -13.16
C PHE A 127 6.24 4.15 -12.73
N ASN A 128 6.98 5.05 -13.36
CA ASN A 128 8.39 5.31 -13.06
C ASN A 128 8.60 5.69 -11.59
N THR A 129 7.69 6.48 -11.01
CA THR A 129 7.75 6.85 -9.60
C THR A 129 7.58 5.63 -8.69
N GLN A 130 6.63 4.74 -8.99
CA GLN A 130 6.39 3.54 -8.18
C GLN A 130 7.55 2.56 -8.31
N LEU A 131 8.09 2.37 -9.51
CA LEU A 131 9.27 1.55 -9.74
C LEU A 131 10.50 2.09 -8.98
N THR A 132 10.71 3.41 -9.00
CA THR A 132 11.77 4.06 -8.22
C THR A 132 11.59 3.86 -6.71
N MET A 133 10.34 3.93 -6.21
CA MET A 133 10.05 3.66 -4.81
C MET A 133 10.32 2.19 -4.45
N ALA A 134 9.95 1.25 -5.32
CA ALA A 134 10.25 -0.17 -5.15
C ALA A 134 11.76 -0.42 -5.08
N LYS A 135 12.55 0.13 -6.00
CA LYS A 135 14.04 0.06 -5.97
C LYS A 135 14.62 0.58 -4.65
N LYS A 136 14.12 1.72 -4.15
CA LYS A 136 14.57 2.32 -2.88
C LYS A 136 14.18 1.50 -1.64
N ALA A 137 13.05 0.81 -1.70
CA ALA A 137 12.64 -0.11 -0.63
C ALA A 137 13.47 -1.39 -0.69
N LEU A 138 13.72 -1.91 -1.89
CA LEU A 138 14.50 -3.11 -2.16
C LEU A 138 15.93 -3.00 -1.66
N SER A 139 16.58 -1.85 -1.86
CA SER A 139 17.95 -1.59 -1.38
C SER A 139 18.11 -1.66 0.15
N LYS A 140 17.03 -1.81 0.91
CA LYS A 140 17.01 -1.94 2.37
C LYS A 140 16.73 -3.38 2.82
N LEU A 141 16.53 -4.31 1.89
CA LEU A 141 16.32 -5.73 2.15
C LEU A 141 17.64 -6.51 2.14
N HIS A 142 17.59 -7.76 2.57
CA HIS A 142 18.72 -8.69 2.49
C HIS A 142 19.12 -8.96 1.02
N GLU A 143 20.40 -9.25 0.78
CA GLU A 143 20.97 -9.42 -0.57
C GLU A 143 20.25 -10.51 -1.39
N ASP A 144 19.88 -11.62 -0.77
CA ASP A 144 19.16 -12.72 -1.45
C ASP A 144 17.83 -12.23 -2.04
N LEU A 145 17.03 -11.50 -1.24
CA LEU A 145 15.78 -10.92 -1.72
C LEU A 145 16.02 -9.84 -2.78
N GLN A 146 17.14 -9.10 -2.69
CA GLN A 146 17.48 -8.10 -3.70
C GLN A 146 17.67 -8.73 -5.08
N TYR A 147 18.35 -9.87 -5.15
CA TYR A 147 18.58 -10.56 -6.42
C TYR A 147 17.26 -10.93 -7.10
N ASP A 148 16.35 -11.60 -6.38
CA ASP A 148 15.09 -12.07 -6.94
C ASP A 148 14.21 -10.93 -7.48
N TYR A 149 14.07 -9.85 -6.71
CA TYR A 149 13.24 -8.71 -7.14
C TYR A 149 13.91 -7.85 -8.21
N ASN A 150 15.25 -7.84 -8.33
CA ASN A 150 15.92 -7.12 -9.40
C ASN A 150 15.61 -7.73 -10.78
N ILE A 151 15.48 -9.05 -10.88
CA ILE A 151 15.05 -9.72 -12.12
C ILE A 151 13.68 -9.20 -12.58
N ILE A 152 12.74 -9.06 -11.64
CA ILE A 152 11.39 -8.53 -11.92
C ILE A 152 11.48 -7.06 -12.37
N ILE A 153 12.31 -6.27 -11.70
CA ILE A 153 12.52 -4.86 -12.04
C ILE A 153 13.08 -4.70 -13.45
N GLU A 154 14.06 -5.51 -13.84
CA GLU A 154 14.65 -5.47 -15.19
C GLU A 154 13.60 -5.82 -16.26
N GLN A 155 12.77 -6.83 -16.02
CA GLN A 155 11.62 -7.14 -16.89
C GLN A 155 10.63 -5.97 -16.98
N LEU A 156 10.46 -5.21 -15.90
CA LEU A 156 9.64 -4.02 -15.86
C LEU A 156 10.28 -2.78 -16.52
N GLU A 157 11.58 -2.77 -16.80
CA GLU A 157 12.21 -1.66 -17.52
C GLU A 157 12.24 -1.86 -19.03
N ASN A 158 12.27 -3.12 -19.47
CA ASN A 158 12.23 -3.52 -20.88
C ASN A 158 10.82 -3.41 -21.50
#